data_AF-A0A8S4S600-F1
#
_entry.id   AF-A0A8S4S600-F1
#
_cell.length_a   1.000
_cell.length_b   1.000
_cell.length_c   1.000
_cell.angle_alpha   90.00
_cell.angle_beta   90.00
_cell.angle_gamma   90.00
#
_symmetry.space_group_name_H-M   'P 1'
#
loop_
_entity.id
_entity.type
_entity.pdbx_description
1 polymer ?
#
loop_
_entity_poly.entity_id
_entity_poly.type
_entity_poly.pdbx_seq_one_letter_code
_entity_poly.pdbx_strand_id
1 'polypeptide(L)'
;MEGKRDSFFLTNKKHKQDINKNQDNKKQVKQKQFDKSRNGLNDDEKKEQKEKKPFDKKTYRLKKYSKKYKLEQWEEQRKKKMLHEYKKSMKNEAVSGTYKPKSFDEDMTDSNNVVGKFVRHPDFLEKELKVKSQKSKDPFLKAKEQHNKVKQEKIEKQEAKKKAQEERNQKLQEYKKKKHERFKKLSKKTKKGQPVMTGRLELMLEKIQSSK
;
A
#
# COMPACT_ATOMS: atom_id res chain seq x y z
N MET A 1 63.20 4.45 36.61
CA MET A 1 62.26 4.82 35.53
C MET A 1 62.86 4.35 34.22
N GLU A 2 62.57 3.11 33.81
CA GLU A 2 62.92 2.60 32.47
C GLU A 2 61.75 1.75 31.98
N GLY A 3 60.94 2.32 31.09
CA GLY A 3 59.78 1.67 30.51
C GLY A 3 60.14 0.97 29.21
N LYS A 4 60.10 -0.36 29.22
CA LYS A 4 60.09 -1.21 28.01
C LYS A 4 58.77 -0.97 27.27
N ARG A 5 58.85 -0.57 25.99
CA ARG A 5 57.69 -0.45 25.09
C ARG A 5 57.47 -1.79 24.41
N ASP A 6 56.28 -2.37 24.63
CA ASP A 6 55.80 -3.60 24.02
C ASP A 6 55.63 -3.46 22.50
N SER A 7 56.31 -4.33 21.75
CA SER A 7 56.19 -4.48 20.30
C SER A 7 55.19 -5.59 19.97
N PHE A 8 53.89 -5.31 20.04
CA PHE A 8 52.84 -6.30 19.72
C PHE A 8 51.96 -5.96 18.49
N PHE A 9 52.20 -4.83 17.81
CA PHE A 9 51.44 -4.45 16.61
C PHE A 9 52.31 -3.92 15.47
N LEU A 10 53.29 -4.71 15.02
CA LEU A 10 53.81 -4.53 13.66
C LEU A 10 52.97 -5.38 12.69
N THR A 11 51.93 -4.75 12.11
CA THR A 11 51.21 -5.35 10.98
C THR A 11 51.88 -4.91 9.67
N ASN A 12 52.31 -5.90 8.88
CA ASN A 12 52.91 -5.69 7.56
C ASN A 12 51.94 -4.97 6.62
N LYS A 13 52.25 -3.72 6.30
CA LYS A 13 51.46 -2.82 5.45
C LYS A 13 51.81 -3.00 3.97
N LYS A 14 51.78 -4.24 3.45
CA LYS A 14 51.96 -4.54 2.02
C LYS A 14 51.08 -5.72 1.60
N HIS A 15 49.77 -5.50 1.46
CA HIS A 15 48.82 -6.28 0.62
C HIS A 15 47.35 -5.85 0.85
N LYS A 16 47.04 -4.54 0.83
CA LYS A 16 45.64 -4.05 0.92
C LYS A 16 45.12 -3.38 -0.36
N GLN A 17 45.96 -3.17 -1.37
CA GLN A 17 45.55 -2.46 -2.60
C GLN A 17 44.91 -3.38 -3.65
N ASP A 18 45.25 -4.67 -3.68
CA ASP A 18 44.76 -5.59 -4.75
C ASP A 18 43.43 -6.27 -4.43
N ILE A 19 43.06 -6.40 -3.16
CA ILE A 19 41.78 -7.00 -2.74
C ILE A 19 40.59 -6.09 -3.08
N ASN A 20 40.77 -4.76 -3.00
CA ASN A 20 39.71 -3.80 -3.28
C ASN A 20 39.37 -3.69 -4.78
N LYS A 21 40.37 -3.69 -5.67
CA LYS A 21 40.14 -3.64 -7.13
C LYS A 21 39.31 -4.81 -7.65
N ASN A 22 39.50 -6.02 -7.08
CA ASN A 22 38.73 -7.20 -7.45
C ASN A 22 37.27 -7.15 -6.94
N GLN A 23 37.01 -6.49 -5.81
CA GLN A 23 35.65 -6.27 -5.34
C GLN A 23 34.90 -5.23 -6.20
N ASP A 24 35.58 -4.19 -6.65
CA ASP A 24 34.98 -3.15 -7.50
C ASP A 24 34.61 -3.70 -8.88
N ASN A 25 35.48 -4.54 -9.47
CA ASN A 25 35.17 -5.25 -10.72
C ASN A 25 33.97 -6.21 -10.57
N LYS A 26 33.90 -6.98 -9.48
CA LYS A 26 32.74 -7.85 -9.20
C LYS A 26 31.44 -7.06 -9.00
N LYS A 27 31.50 -5.91 -8.31
CA LYS A 27 30.35 -5.01 -8.14
C LYS A 27 29.89 -4.45 -9.48
N GLN A 28 30.81 -4.00 -10.33
CA GLN A 28 30.48 -3.51 -11.67
C GLN A 28 29.88 -4.60 -12.57
N VAL A 29 30.40 -5.83 -12.53
CA VAL A 29 29.83 -6.96 -13.30
C VAL A 29 28.43 -7.31 -12.80
N LYS A 30 28.22 -7.36 -11.48
CA LYS A 30 26.92 -7.63 -10.86
C LYS A 30 25.91 -6.52 -11.18
N GLN A 31 26.35 -5.27 -11.22
CA GLN A 31 25.53 -4.13 -11.61
C GLN A 31 25.20 -4.15 -13.11
N LYS A 32 26.16 -4.47 -13.99
CA LYS A 32 25.91 -4.66 -15.43
C LYS A 32 24.93 -5.81 -15.71
N GLN A 33 24.98 -6.89 -14.93
CA GLN A 33 23.99 -7.99 -15.03
C GLN A 33 22.61 -7.56 -14.53
N PHE A 34 22.55 -6.80 -13.43
CA PHE A 34 21.31 -6.23 -12.92
C PHE A 34 20.67 -5.27 -13.93
N ASP A 35 21.46 -4.39 -14.55
CA ASP A 35 20.99 -3.42 -15.54
C ASP A 35 20.53 -4.10 -16.85
N LYS A 36 21.20 -5.20 -17.27
CA LYS A 36 20.75 -6.04 -18.41
C LYS A 36 19.40 -6.73 -18.17
N SER A 37 19.05 -7.01 -16.91
CA SER A 37 17.76 -7.61 -16.55
C SER A 37 16.63 -6.58 -16.38
N ARG A 38 16.94 -5.28 -16.45
CA ARG A 38 15.97 -4.19 -16.33
C ARG A 38 15.34 -3.93 -17.70
N ASN A 39 14.16 -4.50 -17.93
CA ASN A 39 13.35 -4.14 -19.11
C ASN A 39 13.12 -2.62 -19.11
N GLY A 40 13.74 -1.91 -20.06
CA GLY A 40 13.55 -0.48 -20.30
C GLY A 40 14.81 0.37 -20.47
N LEU A 41 16.01 -0.13 -20.13
CA LEU A 41 17.26 0.65 -20.35
C LEU A 41 17.76 0.58 -21.81
N ASN A 42 17.57 -0.55 -22.49
CA ASN A 42 17.99 -0.72 -23.89
C ASN A 42 17.00 -0.09 -24.91
N ASP A 43 15.91 0.51 -24.45
CA ASP A 43 14.92 1.15 -25.33
C ASP A 43 15.31 2.58 -25.74
N ASP A 44 16.32 3.17 -25.09
CA ASP A 44 16.75 4.53 -25.38
C ASP A 44 17.68 4.60 -26.61
N GLU A 45 18.54 3.61 -26.85
CA GLU A 45 19.34 3.53 -28.09
C GLU A 45 18.46 3.30 -29.35
N LYS A 46 17.32 2.61 -29.22
CA LYS A 46 16.33 2.46 -30.32
C LYS A 46 15.42 3.68 -30.50
N LYS A 47 15.38 4.62 -29.56
CA LYS A 47 14.56 5.84 -29.65
C LYS A 47 15.24 6.95 -30.42
N GLU A 48 16.57 7.02 -30.42
CA GLU A 48 17.31 8.11 -31.10
C GLU A 48 17.09 8.11 -32.62
N GLN A 49 16.78 6.96 -33.22
CA GLN A 49 16.50 6.84 -34.67
C GLN A 49 15.02 7.01 -35.05
N LYS A 50 14.12 7.25 -34.09
CA LYS A 50 12.70 7.52 -34.37
C LYS A 50 12.41 8.95 -33.98
N GLU A 51 12.41 9.84 -34.97
CA GLU A 51 11.88 11.20 -34.81
C GLU A 51 10.55 11.13 -34.04
N LYS A 52 10.47 11.89 -32.95
CA LYS A 52 9.30 11.89 -32.07
C LYS A 52 8.11 12.34 -32.89
N LYS A 53 7.17 11.42 -33.16
CA LYS A 53 5.91 11.76 -33.82
C LYS A 53 5.28 12.96 -33.10
N PRO A 54 4.81 13.99 -33.84
CA PRO A 54 4.23 15.18 -33.23
C PRO A 54 3.09 14.79 -32.29
N PHE A 55 3.05 15.41 -31.11
CA PHE A 55 2.07 15.09 -30.07
C PHE A 55 0.67 15.48 -30.51
N ASP A 56 -0.18 14.48 -30.71
CA ASP A 56 -1.58 14.71 -31.03
C ASP A 56 -2.37 15.13 -29.78
N LYS A 57 -2.51 16.45 -29.63
CA LYS A 57 -3.28 17.09 -28.56
C LYS A 57 -4.77 16.70 -28.57
N LYS A 58 -5.34 16.32 -29.72
CA LYS A 58 -6.76 15.97 -29.84
C LYS A 58 -7.02 14.59 -29.26
N THR A 59 -6.22 13.59 -29.65
CA THR A 59 -6.31 12.26 -29.03
C THR A 59 -5.96 12.29 -27.55
N TYR A 60 -4.97 13.09 -27.13
CA TYR A 60 -4.68 13.25 -25.71
C TYR A 60 -5.89 13.77 -24.92
N ARG A 61 -6.55 14.83 -25.41
CA ARG A 61 -7.74 15.39 -24.73
C ARG A 61 -8.89 14.38 -24.67
N LEU A 62 -9.12 13.63 -25.74
CA LEU A 62 -10.10 12.54 -25.74
C LEU A 62 -9.74 11.48 -24.71
N LYS A 63 -8.48 11.02 -24.66
CA LYS A 63 -8.04 10.03 -23.66
C LYS A 63 -8.14 10.56 -22.22
N LYS A 64 -7.84 11.84 -21.99
CA LYS A 64 -7.78 12.42 -20.65
C LYS A 64 -9.16 12.78 -20.08
N TYR A 65 -10.07 13.28 -20.92
CA TYR A 65 -11.33 13.85 -20.47
C TYR A 65 -12.57 13.09 -20.95
N SER A 66 -12.49 12.23 -21.96
CA SER A 66 -13.66 11.44 -22.38
C SER A 66 -14.02 10.42 -21.31
N LYS A 67 -15.27 10.50 -20.83
CA LYS A 67 -15.83 9.52 -19.89
C LYS A 67 -15.85 8.11 -20.49
N LYS A 68 -16.18 8.00 -21.79
CA LYS A 68 -16.20 6.72 -22.52
C LYS A 68 -14.83 6.05 -22.48
N TYR A 69 -13.77 6.81 -22.77
CA TYR A 69 -12.40 6.28 -22.75
C TYR A 69 -11.97 5.83 -21.35
N LYS A 70 -12.35 6.57 -20.30
CA LYS A 70 -12.06 6.16 -18.91
C LYS A 70 -12.79 4.88 -18.50
N LEU A 71 -14.04 4.71 -18.94
CA LEU A 71 -14.81 3.49 -18.69
C LEU A 71 -14.19 2.30 -19.42
N GLU A 72 -13.83 2.47 -20.68
CA GLU A 72 -13.16 1.45 -21.49
C GLU A 72 -11.81 1.03 -20.89
N GLN A 73 -10.98 1.99 -20.46
CA GLN A 73 -9.73 1.71 -19.74
C GLN A 73 -9.97 0.92 -18.44
N TRP A 74 -11.04 1.23 -17.70
CA TRP A 74 -11.39 0.49 -16.48
C TRP A 74 -11.85 -0.94 -16.80
N GLU A 75 -12.67 -1.12 -17.83
CA GLU A 75 -13.10 -2.44 -18.29
C GLU A 75 -11.93 -3.28 -18.79
N GLU A 76 -10.99 -2.70 -19.53
CA GLU A 76 -9.76 -3.37 -19.96
C GLU A 76 -8.90 -3.82 -18.78
N GLN A 77 -8.69 -2.96 -17.78
CA GLN A 77 -7.97 -3.33 -16.56
C GLN A 77 -8.67 -4.45 -15.80
N ARG A 78 -10.00 -4.39 -15.69
CA ARG A 78 -10.81 -5.44 -15.07
C ARG A 78 -10.67 -6.76 -15.82
N LYS A 79 -10.79 -6.75 -17.16
CA LYS A 79 -10.61 -7.95 -18.00
C LYS A 79 -9.21 -8.55 -17.83
N LYS A 80 -8.16 -7.72 -17.83
CA LYS A 80 -6.78 -8.16 -17.56
C LYS A 80 -6.64 -8.82 -16.19
N LYS A 81 -7.26 -8.25 -15.16
CA LYS A 81 -7.27 -8.83 -13.81
C LYS A 81 -7.99 -10.18 -13.78
N MET A 82 -9.17 -10.28 -14.37
CA MET A 82 -9.91 -11.55 -14.47
C MET A 82 -9.09 -12.63 -15.17
N LEU A 83 -8.42 -12.29 -16.27
CA LEU A 83 -7.58 -13.20 -17.02
C LEU A 83 -6.33 -13.62 -16.22
N HIS A 84 -5.77 -12.71 -15.41
CA HIS A 84 -4.68 -13.04 -14.50
C HIS A 84 -5.14 -13.96 -13.37
N GLU A 85 -6.30 -13.72 -12.77
CA GLU A 85 -6.88 -14.58 -11.74
C GLU A 85 -7.16 -15.99 -12.27
N TYR A 86 -7.73 -16.09 -13.48
CA TYR A 86 -7.93 -17.37 -14.18
C TYR A 86 -6.60 -18.10 -14.43
N LYS A 87 -5.59 -17.42 -14.98
CA LYS A 87 -4.25 -18.03 -15.16
C LYS A 87 -3.62 -18.46 -13.84
N LYS A 88 -3.84 -17.70 -12.77
CA LYS A 88 -3.34 -18.01 -11.43
C LYS A 88 -4.04 -19.25 -10.85
N SER A 89 -5.35 -19.38 -11.01
CA SER A 89 -6.09 -20.58 -10.58
C SER A 89 -5.63 -21.81 -11.35
N MET A 90 -5.50 -21.73 -12.69
CA MET A 90 -4.97 -22.83 -13.51
C MET A 90 -3.55 -23.24 -13.10
N LYS A 91 -2.69 -22.26 -12.79
CA LYS A 91 -1.32 -22.53 -12.30
C LYS A 91 -1.31 -23.19 -10.92
N ASN A 92 -2.21 -22.79 -10.03
CA ASN A 92 -2.32 -23.37 -8.70
C ASN A 92 -2.88 -24.80 -8.75
N GLU A 93 -3.82 -25.08 -9.65
CA GLU A 93 -4.36 -26.43 -9.90
C GLU A 93 -3.28 -27.37 -10.44
N ALA A 94 -2.45 -26.92 -11.40
CA ALA A 94 -1.29 -27.68 -11.86
C ALA A 94 -0.25 -27.97 -10.75
N VAL A 95 -0.16 -27.09 -9.75
CA VAL A 95 0.78 -27.22 -8.61
C VAL A 95 0.18 -28.00 -7.44
N SER A 96 -1.15 -28.16 -7.35
CA SER A 96 -1.76 -28.95 -6.27
C SER A 96 -1.53 -30.46 -6.41
N GLY A 97 -0.95 -30.92 -7.53
CA GLY A 97 -0.60 -32.32 -7.78
C GLY A 97 0.89 -32.62 -7.95
N THR A 98 1.77 -31.62 -7.99
CA THR A 98 3.23 -31.85 -8.18
C THR A 98 4.04 -31.07 -7.14
N TYR A 99 4.47 -31.78 -6.11
CA TYR A 99 5.46 -31.29 -5.15
C TYR A 99 6.74 -30.92 -5.91
N LYS A 100 7.05 -29.64 -6.03
CA LYS A 100 8.39 -29.20 -6.42
C LYS A 100 9.28 -29.32 -5.19
N PRO A 101 10.28 -30.23 -5.15
CA PRO A 101 11.19 -30.30 -4.02
C PRO A 101 11.91 -28.96 -3.93
N LYS A 102 11.72 -28.30 -2.79
CA LYS A 102 12.49 -27.12 -2.42
C LYS A 102 13.86 -27.67 -2.01
N SER A 103 14.90 -27.39 -2.78
CA SER A 103 16.27 -27.72 -2.37
C SER A 103 16.52 -27.08 -1.02
N PHE A 104 16.66 -27.93 -0.01
CA PHE A 104 17.03 -27.55 1.34
C PHE A 104 18.44 -26.97 1.27
N ASP A 105 18.60 -25.68 1.56
CA ASP A 105 19.92 -25.08 1.77
C ASP A 105 20.46 -25.68 3.08
N GLU A 106 21.44 -26.57 2.96
CA GLU A 106 22.10 -27.29 4.07
C GLU A 106 23.09 -26.43 4.87
N ASP A 107 23.06 -25.10 4.76
CA ASP A 107 24.10 -24.23 5.32
C ASP A 107 23.67 -23.45 6.58
N MET A 108 22.79 -24.00 7.42
CA MET A 108 22.57 -23.45 8.77
C MET A 108 22.56 -24.56 9.80
N THR A 109 23.71 -25.22 9.96
CA THR A 109 23.95 -26.12 11.08
C THR A 109 24.06 -25.32 12.37
N ASP A 110 23.19 -25.71 13.30
CA ASP A 110 23.10 -25.34 14.70
C ASP A 110 24.43 -25.62 15.43
N SER A 111 25.31 -24.62 15.50
CA SER A 111 26.50 -24.69 16.36
C SER A 111 26.11 -24.41 17.80
N ASN A 112 25.66 -25.48 18.46
CA ASN A 112 25.87 -25.81 19.87
C ASN A 112 26.97 -24.96 20.52
N ASN A 113 26.60 -23.97 21.32
CA ASN A 113 27.48 -23.35 22.30
C ASN A 113 26.95 -23.68 23.71
N VAL A 114 27.14 -24.94 24.11
CA VAL A 114 26.90 -25.47 25.47
C VAL A 114 28.23 -25.67 26.21
N VAL A 115 29.13 -24.68 26.15
CA VAL A 115 30.32 -24.66 27.01
C VAL A 115 30.48 -23.24 27.54
N GLY A 116 30.27 -23.06 28.85
CA GLY A 116 30.44 -21.76 29.52
C GLY A 116 29.36 -21.35 30.53
N LYS A 117 28.56 -22.29 31.06
CA LYS A 117 27.45 -21.96 31.98
C LYS A 117 27.76 -22.19 33.46
N PHE A 118 28.96 -21.83 33.92
CA PHE A 118 29.30 -21.79 35.34
C PHE A 118 30.05 -20.51 35.67
N VAL A 119 29.26 -19.49 36.03
CA VAL A 119 29.32 -18.59 37.20
C VAL A 119 28.43 -17.40 36.83
N ARG A 120 27.15 -17.44 37.22
CA ARG A 120 26.24 -16.30 37.06
C ARG A 120 26.22 -15.52 38.37
N HIS A 121 26.44 -14.21 38.31
CA HIS A 121 26.32 -13.31 39.47
C HIS A 121 24.92 -13.42 40.11
N PRO A 122 24.79 -13.33 41.45
CA PRO A 122 23.52 -13.47 42.16
C PRO A 122 22.44 -12.48 41.70
N ASP A 123 22.83 -11.29 41.25
CA ASP A 123 21.92 -10.27 40.70
C ASP A 123 21.18 -10.71 39.42
N PHE A 124 21.75 -11.66 38.66
CA PHE A 124 21.09 -12.24 37.48
C PHE A 124 20.02 -13.26 37.85
N LEU A 125 20.13 -13.91 39.01
CA LEU A 125 19.16 -14.90 39.50
C LEU A 125 17.86 -14.23 39.95
N GLU A 126 17.93 -13.09 40.64
CA GLU A 126 16.73 -12.33 41.02
C GLU A 126 15.98 -11.78 39.81
N LYS A 127 16.72 -11.42 38.75
CA LYS A 127 16.15 -10.95 37.48
C LYS A 127 15.43 -12.09 36.74
N GLU A 128 15.98 -13.30 36.73
CA GLU A 128 15.29 -14.47 36.15
C GLU A 128 14.07 -14.92 36.99
N LEU A 129 14.08 -14.75 38.31
CA LEU A 129 12.94 -15.07 39.18
C LEU A 129 11.79 -14.05 39.03
N LYS A 130 12.08 -12.76 38.85
CA LYS A 130 11.06 -11.73 38.54
C LYS A 130 10.46 -11.88 37.14
N VAL A 131 11.18 -12.46 36.17
CA VAL A 131 10.69 -12.69 34.79
C VAL A 131 9.75 -13.90 34.71
N LYS A 132 9.88 -14.89 35.61
CA LYS A 132 9.06 -16.12 35.61
C LYS A 132 7.61 -15.94 36.09
N SER A 133 7.27 -14.80 36.72
CA SER A 133 5.89 -14.52 37.18
C SER A 133 4.96 -14.06 36.05
N GLN A 134 5.50 -13.72 34.88
CA GLN A 134 4.71 -13.45 33.67
C GLN A 134 4.71 -14.69 32.78
N LYS A 135 3.84 -15.65 33.09
CA LYS A 135 3.56 -16.78 32.18
C LYS A 135 3.07 -16.18 30.85
N SER A 136 3.96 -16.08 29.88
CA SER A 136 3.64 -15.60 28.54
C SER A 136 2.55 -16.50 27.98
N LYS A 137 1.36 -15.94 27.71
CA LYS A 137 0.30 -16.66 26.99
C LYS A 137 0.90 -17.33 25.75
N ASP A 138 0.44 -18.54 25.46
CA ASP A 138 0.82 -19.29 24.26
C ASP A 138 0.80 -18.35 23.04
N PRO A 139 1.92 -18.21 22.31
CA PRO A 139 2.00 -17.38 21.11
C PRO A 139 0.85 -17.62 20.12
N PHE A 140 0.35 -18.86 20.02
CA PHE A 140 -0.79 -19.20 19.17
C PHE A 140 -2.08 -18.54 19.63
N LEU A 141 -2.38 -18.59 20.93
CA LEU A 141 -3.55 -17.92 21.50
C LEU A 141 -3.48 -16.40 21.32
N LYS A 142 -2.30 -15.81 21.52
CA LYS A 142 -2.08 -14.37 21.28
C LYS A 142 -2.32 -14.01 19.81
N ALA A 143 -1.84 -14.82 18.87
CA ALA A 143 -2.06 -14.60 17.44
C ALA A 143 -3.55 -14.71 17.06
N LYS A 144 -4.27 -15.67 17.64
CA LYS A 144 -5.71 -15.86 17.42
C LYS A 144 -6.53 -14.67 17.94
N GLU A 145 -6.22 -14.17 19.14
CA GLU A 145 -6.85 -12.96 19.70
C GLU A 145 -6.62 -11.74 18.79
N GLN A 146 -5.39 -11.51 18.32
CA GLN A 146 -5.06 -10.40 17.43
C GLN A 146 -5.79 -10.50 16.09
N HIS A 147 -5.87 -11.69 15.49
CA HIS A 147 -6.61 -11.91 14.27
C HIS A 147 -8.10 -11.56 14.43
N ASN A 148 -8.72 -11.97 15.53
CA ASN A 148 -10.12 -11.68 15.81
C ASN A 148 -10.35 -10.17 16.01
N LYS A 149 -9.46 -9.47 16.71
CA LYS A 149 -9.51 -8.00 16.87
C LYS A 149 -9.45 -7.29 15.52
N VAL A 150 -8.46 -7.63 14.69
CA VAL A 150 -8.32 -7.07 13.34
C VAL A 150 -9.55 -7.35 12.47
N LYS A 151 -10.18 -8.52 12.63
CA LYS A 151 -11.42 -8.86 11.91
C LYS A 151 -12.59 -7.97 12.37
N GLN A 152 -12.75 -7.76 13.67
CA GLN A 152 -13.79 -6.89 14.24
C GLN A 152 -13.59 -5.43 13.81
N GLU A 153 -12.39 -4.88 13.94
CA GLU A 153 -12.07 -3.51 13.51
C GLU A 153 -12.38 -3.28 12.02
N LYS A 154 -12.13 -4.28 11.16
CA LYS A 154 -12.47 -4.21 9.74
C LYS A 154 -13.99 -4.14 9.53
N ILE A 155 -14.77 -4.91 10.28
CA ILE A 155 -16.23 -4.91 10.21
C ILE A 155 -16.76 -3.55 10.68
N GLU A 156 -16.33 -3.08 11.84
CA GLU A 156 -16.73 -1.78 12.40
C GLU A 156 -16.39 -0.62 11.45
N LYS A 157 -15.19 -0.64 10.85
CA LYS A 157 -14.79 0.37 9.86
C LYS A 157 -15.64 0.34 8.59
N GLN A 158 -16.09 -0.84 8.16
CA GLN A 158 -16.99 -0.96 7.01
C GLN A 158 -18.39 -0.46 7.36
N GLU A 159 -18.91 -0.79 8.54
CA GLU A 159 -20.20 -0.32 9.02
C GLU A 159 -20.23 1.20 9.21
N ALA A 160 -19.20 1.78 9.83
CA ALA A 160 -19.07 3.22 9.99
C ALA A 160 -19.06 3.95 8.63
N LYS A 161 -18.37 3.39 7.62
CA LYS A 161 -18.38 3.94 6.26
C LYS A 161 -19.75 3.86 5.60
N LYS A 162 -20.46 2.74 5.76
CA LYS A 162 -21.82 2.57 5.24
C LYS A 162 -22.78 3.57 5.87
N LYS A 163 -22.77 3.70 7.20
CA LYS A 163 -23.58 4.68 7.94
C LYS A 163 -23.31 6.12 7.47
N ALA A 164 -22.03 6.51 7.38
CA ALA A 164 -21.67 7.85 6.88
C ALA A 164 -22.13 8.10 5.43
N GLN A 165 -22.09 7.06 4.58
CA GLN A 165 -22.58 7.16 3.20
C GLN A 165 -24.11 7.29 3.17
N GLU A 166 -24.84 6.56 4.00
CA GLU A 166 -26.30 6.64 4.13
C GLU A 166 -26.74 8.01 4.62
N GLU A 167 -26.13 8.55 5.67
CA GLU A 167 -26.41 9.89 6.18
C GLU A 167 -26.17 10.97 5.11
N ARG A 168 -25.06 10.86 4.37
CA ARG A 168 -24.76 11.77 3.26
C ARG A 168 -25.84 11.69 2.18
N ASN A 169 -26.27 10.48 1.82
CA ASN A 169 -27.29 10.27 0.81
C ASN A 169 -28.66 10.80 1.27
N GLN A 170 -29.02 10.59 2.53
CA GLN A 170 -30.25 11.12 3.13
C GLN A 170 -30.27 12.65 3.08
N LYS A 171 -29.20 13.32 3.55
CA LYS A 171 -29.08 14.79 3.45
C LYS A 171 -29.18 15.30 2.02
N LEU A 172 -28.59 14.58 1.06
CA LEU A 172 -28.69 14.93 -0.36
C LEU A 172 -30.12 14.77 -0.90
N GLN A 173 -30.83 13.71 -0.51
CA GLN A 173 -32.23 13.49 -0.90
C GLN A 173 -33.14 14.56 -0.31
N GLU A 174 -32.97 14.91 0.97
CA GLU A 174 -33.70 16.00 1.62
C GLU A 174 -33.46 17.34 0.93
N TYR A 175 -32.21 17.66 0.61
CA TYR A 175 -31.88 18.87 -0.15
C TYR A 175 -32.58 18.88 -1.51
N LYS A 176 -32.56 17.76 -2.24
CA LYS A 176 -33.25 17.64 -3.54
C LYS A 176 -34.77 17.81 -3.40
N LYS A 177 -35.38 17.21 -2.37
CA LYS A 177 -36.82 17.36 -2.06
C LYS A 177 -37.17 18.81 -1.78
N LYS A 178 -36.46 19.47 -0.86
CA LYS A 178 -36.63 20.89 -0.52
C LYS A 178 -36.45 21.79 -1.74
N LYS A 179 -35.43 21.53 -2.56
CA LYS A 179 -35.20 22.28 -3.82
C LYS A 179 -36.36 22.13 -4.79
N HIS A 180 -36.88 20.92 -4.97
CA HIS A 180 -38.00 20.63 -5.86
C HIS A 180 -39.29 21.30 -5.39
N GLU A 181 -39.59 21.25 -4.09
CA GLU A 181 -40.74 21.92 -3.50
C GLU A 181 -40.66 23.44 -3.65
N ARG A 182 -39.48 24.03 -3.39
CA ARG A 182 -39.23 25.45 -3.63
C ARG A 182 -39.42 25.81 -5.10
N PHE A 183 -38.90 25.00 -6.03
CA PHE A 183 -39.11 25.21 -7.46
C PHE A 183 -40.59 25.15 -7.82
N LYS A 184 -41.33 24.14 -7.35
CA LYS A 184 -42.79 24.04 -7.55
C LYS A 184 -43.54 25.27 -7.04
N LYS A 185 -43.18 25.83 -5.89
CA LYS A 185 -43.79 27.07 -5.36
C LYS A 185 -43.48 28.26 -6.28
N LEU A 186 -42.23 28.41 -6.72
CA LEU A 186 -41.78 29.55 -7.53
C LEU A 186 -42.23 29.50 -9.00
N SER A 187 -42.41 28.30 -9.55
CA SER A 187 -42.75 28.07 -10.96
C SER A 187 -44.24 28.19 -11.26
N LYS A 188 -45.10 28.20 -10.23
CA LYS A 188 -46.56 28.35 -10.40
C LYS A 188 -46.90 29.71 -11.02
N LYS A 189 -47.75 29.68 -12.05
CA LYS A 189 -48.24 30.85 -12.77
C LYS A 189 -49.78 30.82 -12.82
N THR A 190 -50.39 32.00 -12.90
CA THR A 190 -51.83 32.18 -13.11
C THR A 190 -52.19 31.85 -14.56
N LYS A 191 -53.50 31.78 -14.88
CA LYS A 191 -53.97 31.58 -16.26
C LYS A 191 -53.45 32.62 -17.26
N LYS A 192 -53.15 33.84 -16.77
CA LYS A 192 -52.56 34.94 -17.55
C LYS A 192 -51.02 34.89 -17.62
N GLY A 193 -50.39 33.82 -17.14
CA GLY A 193 -48.93 33.62 -17.17
C GLY A 193 -48.14 34.38 -16.10
N GLN A 194 -48.80 35.20 -15.28
CA GLN A 194 -48.16 35.92 -14.18
C GLN A 194 -47.78 34.96 -13.05
N PRO A 195 -46.69 35.19 -12.32
CA PRO A 195 -46.32 34.35 -11.19
C PRO A 195 -47.35 34.42 -10.05
N VAL A 196 -47.66 33.27 -9.44
CA VAL A 196 -48.53 33.24 -8.25
C VAL A 196 -47.75 33.77 -7.05
N MET A 197 -48.26 34.86 -6.44
CA MET A 197 -47.52 35.57 -5.38
C MET A 197 -47.58 34.90 -4.01
N THR A 198 -48.62 34.14 -3.69
CA THR A 198 -48.83 33.55 -2.35
C THR A 198 -47.62 32.72 -1.87
N GLY A 199 -47.17 31.75 -2.67
CA GLY A 199 -46.02 30.91 -2.32
C GLY A 199 -44.67 31.63 -2.38
N ARG A 200 -44.56 32.74 -3.14
CA ARG A 200 -43.36 33.57 -3.20
C ARG A 200 -43.21 34.43 -1.95
N LEU A 201 -44.32 34.99 -1.48
CA LEU A 201 -44.38 35.77 -0.24
C LEU A 201 -44.06 34.89 0.97
N GLU A 202 -44.57 33.66 1.03
CA GLU A 202 -44.23 32.69 2.09
C GLU A 202 -42.72 32.41 2.15
N LEU A 203 -42.07 32.15 1.00
CA LEU A 203 -40.62 31.95 0.93
C LEU A 203 -39.82 33.21 1.30
N MET A 204 -40.35 34.40 1.00
CA MET A 204 -39.73 35.66 1.37
C MET A 204 -39.81 35.88 2.88
N LEU A 205 -40.95 35.58 3.49
CA LEU A 205 -41.15 35.64 4.93
C LEU A 205 -40.21 34.65 5.66
N GLU A 206 -40.12 33.40 5.19
CA GLU A 206 -39.19 32.37 5.71
C GLU A 206 -37.75 32.91 5.71
N LYS A 207 -37.31 33.56 4.62
CA LYS A 207 -35.97 34.16 4.54
C LYS A 207 -35.76 35.29 5.53
N ILE A 208 -36.72 36.21 5.67
CA ILE A 208 -36.65 37.32 6.61
C ILE A 208 -36.56 36.80 8.05
N GLN A 209 -37.37 35.78 8.40
CA GLN A 209 -37.34 35.15 9.71
C GLN A 209 -36.03 34.41 9.97
N SER A 210 -35.47 33.73 8.97
CA SER A 210 -34.18 33.02 9.10
C SER A 210 -32.96 33.94 9.16
N SER A 211 -33.12 35.19 8.73
CA SER A 211 -32.05 36.20 8.71
C SER A 211 -32.04 37.09 9.97
N LYS A 212 -33.10 37.02 10.77
CA LYS A 212 -33.14 37.59 12.13
C LYS A 212 -32.50 36.63 13.11
#